data_AF-A0A2E5Q3B0-F1
#
_entry.id   AF-A0A2E5Q3B0-F1
#
_cell.length_a   1.000
_cell.length_b   1.000
_cell.length_c   1.000
_cell.angle_alpha   90.00
_cell.angle_beta   90.00
_cell.angle_gamma   90.00
#
_symmetry.space_group_name_H-M   'P 1'
#
loop_
_entity.id
_entity.type
_entity.pdbx_description
1 polymer ?
#
loop_
_entity_poly.entity_id
_entity_poly.type
_entity_poly.pdbx_seq_one_letter_code
_entity_poly.pdbx_strand_id
1 'polypeptide(L)'
;MLLAVINGTDIDNLVIETTCKIARHAKEKIAVIYVIAIPRNKPIDQEISFYTEKGEKSLQKAEELSQQFKVKIDGQILQARSRGPSIVNYA
;
A
#
# COMPACT_ATOMS: atom_id res chain seq x y z
N MET A 1 12.06 4.68 -8.54
CA MET A 1 11.08 3.86 -7.79
C MET A 1 10.26 4.76 -6.86
N LEU A 2 8.93 4.79 -7.04
CA LEU A 2 8.01 5.55 -6.18
C LEU A 2 7.24 4.61 -5.25
N LEU A 3 7.09 5.01 -4.00
CA LEU A 3 6.37 4.28 -2.96
C LEU A 3 5.14 5.07 -2.53
N ALA A 4 3.99 4.41 -2.51
CA ALA A 4 2.75 4.94 -1.94
C ALA A 4 2.35 4.08 -0.75
N VAL A 5 2.37 4.65 0.44
CA VAL A 5 1.98 3.93 1.66
C VAL A 5 0.53 4.25 1.99
N ILE A 6 -0.29 3.22 2.12
CA ILE A 6 -1.72 3.31 2.40
C ILE A 6 -2.08 2.55 3.68
N ASN A 7 -3.22 2.89 4.28
CA ASN A 7 -3.63 2.34 5.58
C ASN A 7 -5.12 1.96 5.67
N GLY A 8 -5.87 2.07 4.57
CA GLY A 8 -7.29 1.77 4.52
C GLY A 8 -8.14 2.82 5.20
N THR A 9 -7.75 4.08 5.06
CA THR A 9 -8.57 5.25 5.39
C THR A 9 -8.95 5.98 4.11
N ASP A 10 -9.87 6.94 4.21
CA ASP A 10 -10.32 7.71 3.06
C ASP A 10 -9.20 8.56 2.41
N ILE A 11 -8.09 8.75 3.12
CA ILE A 11 -6.90 9.47 2.63
C ILE A 11 -6.13 8.66 1.58
N ASP A 12 -6.33 7.33 1.50
CA ASP A 12 -5.63 6.46 0.55
C ASP A 12 -5.80 6.96 -0.89
N ASN A 13 -7.00 7.41 -1.28
CA ASN A 13 -7.25 7.91 -2.64
C ASN A 13 -6.36 9.11 -2.96
N LEU A 14 -6.21 10.06 -2.03
CA LEU A 14 -5.39 11.25 -2.22
C LEU A 14 -3.91 10.89 -2.38
N VAL A 15 -3.43 9.91 -1.61
CA VAL A 15 -2.06 9.40 -1.71
C VAL A 15 -1.82 8.77 -3.09
N ILE A 16 -2.75 7.92 -3.55
CA ILE A 16 -2.65 7.25 -4.85
C ILE A 16 -2.72 8.26 -5.99
N GLU A 17 -3.68 9.18 -5.97
CA GLU A 17 -3.82 10.21 -7.02
C GLU A 17 -2.56 11.09 -7.11
N THR A 18 -2.04 11.54 -5.98
CA THR A 18 -0.84 12.38 -5.93
C THR A 18 0.37 11.62 -6.46
N THR A 19 0.56 10.37 -6.01
CA THR A 19 1.68 9.54 -6.47
C THR A 19 1.55 9.20 -7.95
N CYS A 20 0.35 8.94 -8.45
CA CYS A 20 0.08 8.71 -9.88
C CYS A 20 0.43 9.92 -10.73
N LYS A 21 0.09 11.14 -10.29
CA LYS A 21 0.49 12.38 -10.99
C LYS A 21 2.01 12.47 -11.08
N ILE A 22 2.73 12.26 -9.99
CA ILE A 22 4.20 12.27 -9.95
C ILE A 22 4.78 11.17 -10.87
N ALA A 23 4.27 9.95 -10.75
CA ALA A 23 4.73 8.79 -11.51
C ALA A 23 4.55 8.97 -13.02
N ARG A 24 3.42 9.57 -13.44
CA ARG A 24 3.16 9.88 -14.84
C ARG A 24 4.18 10.86 -15.42
N HIS A 25 4.55 11.89 -14.66
CA HIS A 25 5.59 12.83 -15.06
C HIS A 25 6.98 12.19 -15.08
N ALA A 26 7.29 11.38 -14.06
CA ALA A 26 8.57 10.68 -13.93
C ALA A 26 8.71 9.46 -14.87
N LYS A 27 7.61 8.98 -15.47
CA LYS A 27 7.52 7.72 -16.24
C LYS A 27 7.95 6.49 -15.42
N GLU A 28 7.63 6.51 -14.13
CA GLU A 28 7.99 5.47 -13.16
C GLU A 28 6.76 4.62 -12.78
N LYS A 29 7.00 3.40 -12.29
CA LYS A 29 5.97 2.56 -11.65
C LYS A 29 5.84 2.90 -10.17
N ILE A 30 4.71 2.56 -9.56
CA ILE A 30 4.44 2.77 -8.14
C ILE A 30 4.35 1.41 -7.43
N ALA A 31 5.07 1.28 -6.33
CA ALA A 31 4.83 0.22 -5.35
C ALA A 31 3.87 0.75 -4.27
N VAL A 32 2.70 0.11 -4.12
CA VAL A 32 1.67 0.49 -3.15
C VAL A 32 1.73 -0.44 -1.96
N ILE A 33 2.05 0.10 -0.79
CA ILE A 33 2.36 -0.67 0.42
C ILE A 33 1.26 -0.51 1.46
N TYR A 34 0.65 -1.63 1.85
CA TYR A 34 -0.25 -1.70 2.99
C TYR A 34 0.40 -2.49 4.11
N VAL A 35 0.52 -1.90 5.31
CA VAL A 35 1.16 -2.59 6.45
C VAL A 35 0.15 -2.99 7.52
N ILE A 36 0.02 -4.30 7.72
CA ILE A 36 -0.70 -4.91 8.84
C ILE A 36 0.25 -4.98 10.04
N ALA A 37 -0.06 -4.19 11.08
CA ALA A 37 0.70 -4.21 12.32
C ALA A 37 0.23 -5.38 13.20
N ILE A 38 1.13 -6.32 13.49
CA ILE A 38 0.81 -7.53 14.26
C ILE A 38 1.18 -7.34 15.74
N PRO A 39 0.19 -7.41 16.67
CA PRO A 39 0.42 -7.32 18.11
C PRO A 39 1.43 -8.34 18.61
N ARG A 40 2.29 -7.96 19.57
CA ARG A 40 3.37 -8.83 20.11
C ARG A 40 2.89 -10.14 20.73
N ASN A 41 1.65 -10.21 21.17
CA ASN A 41 1.03 -11.43 21.70
C ASN A 41 0.59 -12.43 20.62
N LYS A 42 0.79 -12.11 19.34
CA LYS A 42 0.52 -12.98 18.19
C LYS A 42 1.80 -13.32 17.41
N PRO A 43 1.89 -14.50 16.78
CA PRO A 43 2.91 -14.81 15.78
C PRO A 43 2.93 -13.76 14.67
N ILE A 44 4.13 -13.42 14.16
CA ILE A 44 4.30 -12.34 13.18
C ILE A 44 3.73 -12.69 11.80
N ASP A 45 3.67 -13.98 11.51
CA ASP A 45 3.13 -14.63 10.32
C ASP A 45 1.65 -14.98 10.47
N GLN A 46 1.03 -14.62 11.59
CA GLN A 46 -0.40 -14.85 11.76
C GLN A 46 -1.17 -13.91 10.84
N GLU A 47 -1.82 -14.50 9.85
CA GLU A 47 -2.81 -13.80 9.06
C GLU A 47 -4.00 -13.40 9.93
N ILE A 48 -4.40 -12.13 9.85
CA ILE A 48 -5.58 -11.60 10.52
C ILE A 48 -6.57 -11.22 9.43
N SER A 49 -7.50 -12.13 9.12
CA SER A 49 -8.39 -12.03 7.95
C SER A 49 -9.07 -10.68 7.80
N PHE A 50 -9.54 -10.08 8.89
CA PHE A 50 -10.14 -8.74 8.86
C PHE A 50 -9.20 -7.65 8.31
N TYR A 51 -7.92 -7.67 8.70
CA TYR A 51 -6.95 -6.70 8.22
C TYR A 51 -6.43 -7.05 6.82
N THR A 52 -6.33 -8.33 6.48
CA THR A 52 -5.99 -8.78 5.12
C THR A 52 -7.05 -8.31 4.13
N GLU A 53 -8.33 -8.61 4.40
CA GLU A 53 -9.45 -8.21 3.55
C GLU A 53 -9.52 -6.68 3.40
N LYS A 54 -9.24 -5.93 4.47
CA LYS A 54 -9.16 -4.47 4.42
C LYS A 54 -8.02 -3.99 3.52
N GLY A 55 -6.84 -4.63 3.62
CA GLY A 55 -5.69 -4.33 2.77
C GLY A 55 -5.97 -4.62 1.30
N GLU A 56 -6.57 -5.76 1.00
CA GLU A 56 -6.96 -6.14 -0.37
C GLU A 56 -7.96 -5.16 -0.98
N LYS A 57 -9.01 -4.78 -0.24
CA LYS A 57 -9.97 -3.75 -0.70
C LYS A 57 -9.30 -2.41 -0.98
N SER A 58 -8.35 -2.01 -0.14
CA SER A 58 -7.56 -0.79 -0.34
C SER A 58 -6.70 -0.87 -1.59
N LEU A 59 -6.02 -2.00 -1.82
CA LEU A 59 -5.17 -2.21 -3.01
C LEU A 59 -6.01 -2.27 -4.29
N GLN A 60 -7.14 -2.96 -4.27
CA GLN A 60 -8.08 -3.00 -5.40
C GLN A 60 -8.54 -1.59 -5.79
N LYS A 61 -8.93 -0.77 -4.81
CA LYS A 61 -9.33 0.62 -5.06
C LYS A 61 -8.18 1.46 -5.61
N ALA A 62 -6.95 1.23 -5.12
CA ALA A 62 -5.76 1.89 -5.66
C ALA A 62 -5.53 1.52 -7.13
N GLU A 63 -5.72 0.26 -7.50
CA GLU A 63 -5.60 -0.21 -8.89
C GLU A 63 -6.63 0.47 -9.78
N GLU A 64 -7.90 0.48 -9.38
CA GLU A 64 -8.99 1.15 -10.10
C GLU A 64 -8.72 2.64 -10.32
N LEU A 65 -8.23 3.35 -9.30
CA LEU A 65 -7.87 4.75 -9.41
C LEU A 65 -6.67 4.97 -10.35
N SER A 66 -5.64 4.13 -10.26
CA SER A 66 -4.42 4.25 -11.06
C SER A 66 -4.67 4.13 -12.58
N GLN A 67 -5.68 3.34 -12.97
CA GLN A 67 -6.09 3.18 -14.37
C GLN A 67 -6.51 4.51 -14.99
N GLN A 68 -7.17 5.39 -14.23
CA GLN A 68 -7.58 6.73 -14.69
C GLN A 68 -6.37 7.61 -15.07
N PHE A 69 -5.22 7.37 -14.43
CA PHE A 69 -3.97 8.08 -14.68
C PHE A 69 -3.08 7.37 -15.71
N LYS A 70 -3.44 6.17 -16.17
CA LYS A 70 -2.64 5.29 -17.03
C LYS A 70 -1.27 4.94 -16.42
N VAL A 71 -1.23 4.78 -15.10
CA VAL A 71 -0.02 4.41 -14.34
C VAL A 71 -0.14 2.97 -13.89
N LYS A 72 0.92 2.18 -14.04
CA LYS A 72 0.99 0.82 -13.49
C LYS A 72 1.41 0.86 -12.03
N ILE A 73 0.68 0.15 -11.19
CA ILE A 73 1.00 -0.02 -9.77
C ILE A 73 1.22 -1.50 -9.46
N ASP A 74 1.99 -1.77 -8.40
CA ASP A 74 2.22 -3.09 -7.83
C ASP A 74 1.83 -3.04 -6.34
N GLY A 75 0.82 -3.81 -5.95
CA GLY A 75 0.26 -3.81 -4.60
C GLY A 75 0.94 -4.84 -3.70
N GLN A 76 1.33 -4.43 -2.49
CA GLN A 76 2.00 -5.30 -1.52
C GLN A 76 1.38 -5.15 -0.13
N ILE A 77 1.08 -6.28 0.50
CA ILE A 77 0.67 -6.36 1.90
C ILE A 77 1.85 -6.84 2.72
N LEU A 78 2.32 -6.02 3.65
CA LEU A 78 3.39 -6.36 4.59
C LEU A 78 2.81 -6.65 5.97
N GLN A 79 3.18 -7.78 6.56
CA GLN A 79 2.92 -8.08 7.96
C GLN A 79 4.16 -7.70 8.78
N ALA A 80 4.00 -6.82 9.77
CA ALA A 80 5.14 -6.29 10.52
C ALA A 80 4.80 -5.93 11.97
N ARG A 81 5.82 -5.86 12.82
CA ARG A 81 5.69 -5.35 14.21
C ARG A 81 5.55 -3.83 14.27
N SER A 82 6.14 -3.13 13.31
CA SER A 82 6.13 -1.68 13.23
C SER A 82 6.12 -1.25 11.77
N ARG A 83 5.24 -0.30 11.44
CA ARG A 83 5.01 0.15 10.06
C ARG A 83 6.21 0.86 9.45
N GLY A 84 6.81 1.80 10.20
CA GLY A 84 7.92 2.61 9.70
C GLY A 84 9.11 1.75 9.25
N PRO A 85 9.70 0.94 10.15
CA PRO A 85 10.81 0.06 9.80
C PRO A 85 10.49 -0.89 8.64
N SER A 86 9.27 -1.44 8.56
CA SER A 86 8.91 -2.35 7.46
C SER A 86 8.84 -1.65 6.10
N ILE A 87 8.40 -0.38 6.06
CA ILE A 87 8.38 0.40 4.82
C ILE A 87 9.81 0.66 4.35
N VAL A 88 10.70 1.03 5.27
CA VAL A 88 12.13 1.25 4.95
C VAL A 88 12.78 -0.04 4.47
N ASN A 89 12.46 -1.19 5.07
CA ASN A 89 13.02 -2.48 4.67
C ASN A 89 12.53 -2.96 3.29
N TYR A 90 11.37 -2.48 2.83
CA TYR A 90 10.83 -2.79 1.51
C TYR A 90 11.45 -1.93 0.41
N ALA A 91 11.79 -0.68 0.74
CA ALA A 91 12.36 0.31 -0.18
C ALA A 91 13.79 -0.04 -0.62
#